data_AF-A0A7X3SI06-F1
#
_entry.id   AF-A0A7X3SI06-F1
#
_cell.length_a   1.000
_cell.length_b   1.000
_cell.length_c   1.000
_cell.angle_alpha   90.00
_cell.angle_beta   90.00
_cell.angle_gamma   90.00
#
_symmetry.space_group_name_H-M   'P 1'
#
loop_
_entity.id
_entity.type
_entity.pdbx_description
1 polymer ?
#
loop_
_entity_poly.entity_id
_entity_poly.type
_entity_poly.pdbx_seq_one_letter_code
_entity_poly.pdbx_strand_id
1 'polypeptide(L)'
;MTILYEVETSHTSKVLKAFARLYNEKTKNTKKIMFRYFFAAAILLTVPRAFDVSDTERLVWWTLGVIVAVVGLTRNQLSYLGFLYRDPYYRNGIKIKMSFGHSGFEVKDGGREKKSYKYNLIRELYSDGGIYFLHMEDDDLFAIPKEDFVSGDPEKFYDFMQNATRKEFEGVNLNFKQRLFKKRMEMAQAAMDEKKEGK
;
A
#
# COMPACT_ATOMS: atom_id res chain seq x y z
N MET A 1 -12.80 22.12 -17.35
CA MET A 1 -11.47 21.61 -16.96
C MET A 1 -10.87 20.91 -18.17
N THR A 2 -9.65 21.27 -18.56
CA THR A 2 -8.97 20.58 -19.67
C THR A 2 -8.39 19.27 -19.14
N ILE A 3 -8.86 18.15 -19.67
CA ILE A 3 -8.43 16.80 -19.28
C ILE A 3 -7.10 16.50 -19.97
N LEU A 4 -6.09 16.14 -19.18
CA LEU A 4 -4.75 15.76 -19.61
C LEU A 4 -4.56 14.24 -19.62
N TYR A 5 -5.08 13.58 -18.58
CA TYR A 5 -5.04 12.13 -18.46
C TYR A 5 -6.42 11.62 -18.08
N GLU A 6 -6.78 10.47 -18.60
CA GLU A 6 -8.04 9.81 -18.31
C GLU A 6 -7.79 8.32 -18.06
N VAL A 7 -8.37 7.83 -16.98
CA VAL A 7 -8.20 6.45 -16.53
C VAL A 7 -9.57 5.87 -16.26
N GLU A 8 -9.84 4.68 -16.78
CA GLU A 8 -11.06 3.94 -16.51
C GLU A 8 -10.68 2.63 -15.83
N THR A 9 -10.67 2.66 -14.50
CA THR A 9 -10.25 1.54 -13.66
C THR A 9 -11.46 0.82 -13.07
N SER A 10 -11.25 -0.41 -12.65
CA SER A 10 -12.20 -1.15 -11.82
C SER A 10 -11.43 -1.80 -10.67
N HIS A 11 -12.11 -2.13 -9.58
CA HIS A 11 -11.49 -2.90 -8.52
C HIS A 11 -11.27 -4.33 -9.04
N THR A 12 -10.16 -4.56 -9.73
CA THR A 12 -9.74 -5.88 -10.17
C THR A 12 -9.04 -6.63 -9.04
N SER A 13 -8.89 -7.95 -9.17
CA SER A 13 -8.19 -8.75 -8.16
C SER A 13 -6.72 -8.32 -7.97
N LYS A 14 -6.07 -7.83 -9.03
CA LYS A 14 -4.71 -7.25 -8.96
C LYS A 14 -4.70 -5.98 -8.11
N VAL A 15 -5.63 -5.05 -8.38
CA VAL A 15 -5.78 -3.79 -7.66
C VAL A 15 -6.07 -4.04 -6.18
N LEU A 16 -7.01 -4.94 -5.86
CA LEU A 16 -7.31 -5.30 -4.47
C LEU A 16 -6.13 -5.96 -3.74
N LYS A 17 -5.36 -6.84 -4.40
CA LYS A 17 -4.16 -7.43 -3.79
C LYS A 17 -3.12 -6.36 -3.46
N ALA A 18 -2.93 -5.41 -4.37
CA ALA A 18 -1.98 -4.32 -4.18
C ALA A 18 -2.45 -3.35 -3.09
N PHE A 19 -3.75 -3.03 -3.04
CA PHE A 19 -4.37 -2.30 -1.93
C PHE A 19 -4.16 -2.98 -0.58
N ALA A 20 -4.49 -4.28 -0.48
CA ALA A 20 -4.34 -5.03 0.76
C ALA A 20 -2.88 -5.06 1.24
N ARG A 21 -1.93 -5.13 0.30
CA ARG A 21 -0.50 -5.05 0.58
C ARG A 21 -0.11 -3.67 1.11
N LEU A 22 -0.49 -2.60 0.42
CA LEU A 22 -0.17 -1.23 0.80
C LEU A 22 -0.76 -0.88 2.18
N TYR A 23 -2.03 -1.23 2.40
CA TYR A 23 -2.71 -1.04 3.68
C TYR A 23 -2.02 -1.80 4.83
N ASN A 24 -1.61 -3.05 4.58
CA ASN A 24 -0.87 -3.79 5.61
C ASN A 24 0.50 -3.17 5.86
N GLU A 25 1.30 -2.90 4.83
CA GLU A 25 2.67 -2.43 5.01
C GLU A 25 2.76 -1.02 5.62
N LYS A 26 1.90 -0.09 5.18
CA LYS A 26 1.98 1.32 5.57
C LYS A 26 1.05 1.68 6.73
N THR A 27 -0.20 1.18 6.74
CA THR A 27 -1.20 1.60 7.73
C THR A 27 -1.11 0.80 9.03
N LYS A 28 -0.81 -0.51 8.97
CA LYS A 28 -0.92 -1.39 10.16
C LYS A 28 0.37 -1.68 10.93
N ASN A 29 1.42 -0.86 10.85
CA ASN A 29 2.68 -1.09 11.60
C ASN A 29 3.14 -2.57 11.51
N THR A 30 3.07 -3.15 10.31
CA THR A 30 3.13 -4.61 10.10
C THR A 30 4.38 -5.26 10.68
N LYS A 31 5.51 -4.55 10.72
CA LYS A 31 6.73 -5.04 11.36
C LYS A 31 6.55 -5.32 12.85
N LYS A 32 5.91 -4.40 13.61
CA LYS A 32 5.64 -4.59 15.03
C LYS A 32 4.65 -5.73 15.27
N ILE A 33 3.62 -5.83 14.44
CA ILE A 33 2.62 -6.89 14.56
C ILE A 33 3.22 -8.27 14.23
N MET A 34 4.01 -8.37 13.14
CA MET A 34 4.74 -9.62 12.81
C MET A 34 5.71 -10.02 13.91
N PHE A 35 6.42 -9.04 14.50
CA PHE A 35 7.29 -9.31 15.63
C PHE A 35 6.52 -9.90 16.82
N ARG A 36 5.34 -9.35 17.15
CA ARG A 36 4.49 -9.89 18.22
C ARG A 36 4.01 -11.31 17.93
N TYR A 37 3.57 -11.59 16.70
CA TYR A 37 3.18 -12.96 16.30
C TYR A 37 4.34 -13.93 16.33
N PHE A 38 5.53 -13.50 15.90
CA PHE A 38 6.74 -14.32 15.96
C PHE A 38 7.10 -14.67 17.40
N PHE A 39 7.13 -13.68 18.30
CA PHE A 39 7.39 -13.92 19.72
C PHE A 39 6.32 -14.81 20.36
N ALA A 40 5.05 -14.58 20.07
CA ALA A 40 3.96 -15.42 20.58
C ALA A 40 4.10 -16.88 20.10
N ALA A 41 4.34 -17.09 18.81
CA ALA A 41 4.55 -18.44 18.26
C ALA A 41 5.81 -19.10 18.84
N ALA A 42 6.91 -18.36 18.97
CA ALA A 42 8.14 -18.86 19.57
C ALA A 42 7.91 -19.33 21.02
N ILE A 43 7.27 -18.50 21.85
CA ILE A 43 6.94 -18.84 23.24
C ILE A 43 6.06 -20.09 23.28
N LEU A 44 4.99 -20.14 22.48
CA LEU A 44 4.08 -21.28 22.44
C LEU A 44 4.79 -22.60 22.05
N LEU A 45 5.80 -22.53 21.18
CA LEU A 45 6.56 -23.69 20.72
C LEU A 45 7.70 -24.10 21.67
N THR A 46 8.25 -23.18 22.45
CA THR A 46 9.40 -23.44 23.33
C THR A 46 9.01 -23.71 24.79
N VAL A 47 7.93 -23.12 25.31
CA VAL A 47 7.47 -23.32 26.69
C VAL A 47 7.28 -24.81 27.05
N PRO A 48 6.66 -25.65 26.21
CA PRO A 48 6.46 -27.07 26.54
C PRO A 48 7.76 -27.91 26.61
N ARG A 49 8.90 -27.35 26.19
CA ARG A 49 10.22 -27.97 26.32
C ARG A 49 10.97 -27.56 27.59
N ALA A 50 10.60 -26.42 28.18
CA ALA A 50 11.25 -25.88 29.36
C ALA A 50 10.54 -26.28 30.67
N PHE A 51 9.29 -26.74 30.58
CA PHE A 51 8.48 -27.18 31.71
C PHE A 51 8.11 -28.66 31.59
N ASP A 52 7.85 -29.29 32.73
CA ASP A 52 7.47 -30.71 32.83
C ASP A 52 5.97 -30.86 32.53
N VAL A 53 5.61 -30.62 31.27
CA VAL A 53 4.22 -30.61 30.78
C VAL A 53 3.88 -31.98 30.22
N SER A 54 2.64 -32.45 30.45
CA SER A 54 2.14 -33.71 29.89
C SER A 54 2.18 -33.72 28.36
N ASP A 55 2.30 -34.90 27.74
CA ASP A 55 2.39 -35.03 26.28
C ASP A 55 1.16 -34.45 25.55
N THR A 56 -0.02 -34.61 26.15
CA THR A 56 -1.28 -34.06 25.61
C THR A 56 -1.29 -32.54 25.62
N GLU A 57 -0.84 -31.92 26.72
CA GLU A 57 -0.72 -30.47 26.82
C GLU A 57 0.33 -29.93 25.87
N ARG A 58 1.49 -30.58 25.77
CA ARG A 58 2.55 -30.21 24.81
C ARG A 58 2.03 -30.16 23.38
N LEU A 59 1.20 -31.12 22.99
CA LEU A 59 0.58 -31.16 21.66
C LEU A 59 -0.36 -29.97 21.44
N VAL A 60 -1.19 -29.61 22.42
CA VAL A 60 -2.06 -28.42 22.35
C VAL A 60 -1.26 -27.14 22.17
N TRP A 61 -0.19 -26.94 22.95
CA TRP A 61 0.68 -25.76 22.84
C TRP A 61 1.36 -25.65 21.47
N TRP A 62 1.88 -26.76 20.94
CA TRP A 62 2.47 -26.77 19.60
C TRP A 62 1.44 -26.48 18.51
N THR A 63 0.26 -27.07 18.61
CA THR A 63 -0.83 -26.83 17.66
C THR A 63 -1.22 -25.36 17.66
N LEU A 64 -1.35 -24.74 18.84
CA LEU A 64 -1.66 -23.32 18.99
C LEU A 64 -0.53 -22.42 18.43
N GLY A 65 0.73 -22.76 18.69
CA GLY A 65 1.89 -22.04 18.15
C GLY A 65 1.97 -22.09 16.62
N VAL A 66 1.71 -23.25 16.03
CA VAL A 66 1.65 -23.42 14.56
C VAL A 66 0.50 -22.60 13.97
N ILE A 67 -0.69 -22.62 14.59
CA ILE A 67 -1.83 -21.81 14.14
C ILE A 67 -1.47 -20.32 14.12
N VAL A 68 -0.86 -19.81 15.20
CA VAL A 68 -0.44 -18.41 15.29
C VAL A 68 0.59 -18.06 14.20
N ALA A 69 1.54 -18.95 13.93
CA ALA A 69 2.51 -18.76 12.85
C ALA A 69 1.85 -18.71 11.47
N VAL A 70 0.92 -19.63 11.19
CA VAL A 70 0.19 -19.69 9.91
C VAL A 70 -0.67 -18.44 9.71
N VAL A 71 -1.37 -17.97 10.75
CA VAL A 71 -2.16 -16.72 10.70
C VAL A 71 -1.26 -15.51 10.44
N GLY A 72 -0.08 -15.47 11.06
CA GLY A 72 0.91 -14.42 10.80
C GLY A 72 1.35 -14.37 9.34
N LEU A 73 1.64 -15.53 8.74
CA LEU A 73 2.09 -15.66 7.35
C LEU A 73 0.97 -15.36 6.33
N THR A 74 -0.24 -15.82 6.59
CA THR A 74 -1.40 -15.69 5.67
C THR A 74 -2.14 -14.36 5.79
N ARG A 75 -1.71 -13.45 6.69
CA ARG A 75 -2.35 -12.17 6.98
C ARG A 75 -2.64 -11.30 5.75
N ASN A 76 -1.74 -11.26 4.77
CA ASN A 76 -1.95 -10.51 3.53
C ASN A 76 -3.11 -11.09 2.71
N GLN A 77 -3.23 -12.43 2.68
CA GLN A 77 -4.34 -13.11 2.02
C GLN A 77 -5.65 -12.93 2.80
N LEU A 78 -5.62 -12.97 4.13
CA LEU A 78 -6.79 -12.69 4.97
C LEU A 78 -7.32 -11.26 4.78
N SER A 79 -6.41 -10.28 4.69
CA SER A 79 -6.79 -8.89 4.45
C SER A 79 -7.40 -8.74 3.05
N TYR A 80 -6.78 -9.35 2.04
CA TYR A 80 -7.32 -9.41 0.68
C TYR A 80 -8.73 -10.05 0.64
N LEU A 81 -8.94 -11.18 1.31
CA LEU A 81 -10.24 -11.85 1.38
C LEU A 81 -11.29 -10.97 2.08
N GLY A 82 -10.89 -10.25 3.13
CA GLY A 82 -11.76 -9.28 3.81
C GLY A 82 -12.20 -8.14 2.89
N PHE A 83 -11.28 -7.57 2.11
CA PHE A 83 -11.60 -6.55 1.11
C PHE A 83 -12.50 -7.12 0.01
N LEU A 84 -12.18 -8.29 -0.52
CA LEU A 84 -12.97 -8.95 -1.58
C LEU A 84 -14.42 -9.23 -1.15
N TYR A 85 -14.66 -9.50 0.14
CA TYR A 85 -16.01 -9.75 0.65
C TYR A 85 -16.79 -8.47 0.96
N ARG A 86 -16.12 -7.38 1.32
CA ARG A 86 -16.76 -6.12 1.77
C ARG A 86 -16.87 -5.05 0.69
N ASP A 87 -16.09 -5.16 -0.38
CA ASP A 87 -16.00 -4.11 -1.39
C ASP A 87 -17.12 -4.23 -2.44
N PRO A 88 -18.09 -3.30 -2.46
CA PRO A 88 -19.19 -3.30 -3.43
C PRO A 88 -18.71 -2.98 -4.85
N TYR A 89 -17.58 -2.27 -5.02
CA TYR A 89 -17.04 -1.95 -6.34
C TYR A 89 -16.49 -3.18 -7.04
N TYR A 90 -15.85 -4.08 -6.28
CA TYR A 90 -15.39 -5.38 -6.78
C TYR A 90 -16.58 -6.29 -7.14
N ARG A 91 -17.56 -6.41 -6.23
CA ARG A 91 -18.71 -7.31 -6.42
C ARG A 91 -19.59 -6.93 -7.59
N ASN A 92 -19.80 -5.62 -7.78
CA ASN A 92 -20.72 -5.11 -8.80
C ASN A 92 -19.99 -4.71 -10.09
N GLY A 93 -18.66 -4.90 -10.17
CA GLY A 93 -17.86 -4.53 -11.35
C GLY A 93 -17.96 -3.04 -11.70
N ILE A 94 -18.14 -2.18 -10.70
CA ILE A 94 -18.36 -0.75 -10.92
C ILE A 94 -17.06 -0.14 -11.46
N LYS A 95 -17.17 0.49 -12.62
CA LYS A 95 -16.07 1.24 -13.20
C LYS A 95 -15.95 2.62 -12.56
N ILE A 96 -14.72 3.00 -12.31
CA ILE A 96 -14.30 4.27 -11.73
C ILE A 96 -13.55 5.01 -12.82
N LYS A 97 -14.12 6.13 -13.26
CA LYS A 97 -13.52 7.00 -14.25
C LYS A 97 -12.83 8.16 -13.55
N MET A 98 -11.53 8.29 -13.75
CA MET A 98 -10.71 9.36 -13.19
C MET A 98 -10.21 10.27 -14.32
N SER A 99 -10.40 11.57 -14.18
CA SER A 99 -9.99 12.57 -15.16
C SER A 99 -9.07 13.58 -14.51
N PHE A 100 -7.81 13.64 -14.93
CA PHE A 100 -6.77 14.49 -14.38
C PHE A 100 -6.59 15.73 -15.27
N GLY A 101 -6.62 16.90 -14.65
CA GLY A 101 -6.36 18.18 -15.31
C GLY A 101 -5.25 18.94 -14.60
N HIS A 102 -5.06 20.20 -14.95
CA HIS A 102 -3.92 20.99 -14.46
C HIS A 102 -4.02 21.34 -12.98
N SER A 103 -5.24 21.55 -12.45
CA SER A 103 -5.46 22.02 -11.07
C SER A 103 -5.90 20.93 -10.09
N GLY A 104 -6.22 19.73 -10.59
CA GLY A 104 -6.76 18.65 -9.78
C GLY A 104 -7.22 17.48 -10.63
N PHE A 105 -8.05 16.62 -10.06
CA PHE A 105 -8.66 15.50 -10.74
C PHE A 105 -10.11 15.31 -10.34
N GLU A 106 -10.86 14.61 -11.17
CA GLU A 106 -12.27 14.32 -10.98
C GLU A 106 -12.47 12.82 -11.00
N VAL A 107 -13.29 12.30 -10.08
CA VAL A 107 -13.61 10.88 -9.96
C VAL A 107 -15.11 10.72 -10.18
N LYS A 108 -15.48 9.80 -11.07
CA LYS A 108 -16.85 9.43 -11.39
C LYS A 108 -17.00 7.92 -11.32
N ASP A 109 -17.75 7.46 -10.33
CA ASP A 109 -18.16 6.06 -10.23
C ASP A 109 -19.47 5.88 -10.98
N GLY A 110 -19.67 4.73 -11.64
CA GLY A 110 -20.82 4.38 -12.50
C GLY A 110 -22.22 4.40 -11.87
N GLY A 111 -22.57 5.46 -11.14
CA GLY A 111 -23.83 5.69 -10.44
C GLY A 111 -23.77 6.74 -9.32
N ARG A 112 -22.60 7.30 -8.98
CA ARG A 112 -22.44 8.34 -7.93
C ARG A 112 -22.11 9.71 -8.50
N GLU A 113 -22.34 10.75 -7.69
CA GLU A 113 -21.98 12.12 -8.02
C GLU A 113 -20.50 12.27 -8.32
N LYS A 114 -20.22 13.14 -9.29
CA LYS A 114 -18.88 13.53 -9.70
C LYS A 114 -18.19 14.27 -8.55
N LYS A 115 -17.12 13.71 -8.01
CA LYS A 115 -16.29 14.37 -6.99
C LYS A 115 -15.05 14.98 -7.63
N SER A 116 -14.71 16.20 -7.23
CA SER A 116 -13.47 16.88 -7.65
C SER A 116 -12.53 17.02 -6.47
N TYR A 117 -11.27 16.68 -6.71
CA TYR A 117 -10.18 16.74 -5.75
C TYR A 117 -9.07 17.64 -6.26
N LYS A 118 -8.44 18.38 -5.35
CA LYS A 118 -7.25 19.18 -5.64
C LYS A 118 -5.99 18.38 -5.31
N TYR A 119 -4.90 18.61 -6.03
CA TYR A 119 -3.64 17.88 -5.81
C TYR A 119 -2.98 18.14 -4.45
N ASN A 120 -3.23 19.30 -3.83
CA ASN A 120 -2.72 19.60 -2.49
C ASN A 120 -3.35 18.71 -1.40
N LEU A 121 -4.51 18.11 -1.65
CA LEU A 121 -5.19 17.18 -0.72
C LEU A 121 -4.62 15.75 -0.81
N ILE A 122 -3.69 15.49 -1.72
CA ILE A 122 -2.99 14.21 -1.78
C ILE A 122 -1.95 14.24 -0.67
N ARG A 123 -2.11 13.39 0.34
CA ARG A 123 -1.16 13.22 1.45
C ARG A 123 0.13 12.55 0.97
N GLU A 124 0.04 11.41 0.30
CA GLU A 124 1.17 10.58 -0.10
C GLU A 124 0.95 9.94 -1.48
N LEU A 125 2.05 9.69 -2.19
CA LEU A 125 2.06 9.01 -3.49
C LEU A 125 2.81 7.69 -3.37
N TYR A 126 2.23 6.62 -3.91
CA TYR A 126 2.89 5.31 -3.92
C TYR A 126 2.92 4.70 -5.32
N SER A 127 3.94 3.89 -5.58
CA SER A 127 4.02 3.06 -6.78
C SER A 127 4.35 1.61 -6.40
N ASP A 128 3.54 0.66 -6.87
CA ASP A 128 3.80 -0.77 -6.72
C ASP A 128 3.35 -1.53 -7.96
N GLY A 129 4.22 -2.37 -8.52
CA GLY A 129 3.86 -3.36 -9.54
C GLY A 129 3.10 -2.83 -10.76
N GLY A 130 3.37 -1.60 -11.21
CA GLY A 130 2.67 -0.99 -12.34
C GLY A 130 1.35 -0.29 -11.98
N ILE A 131 1.10 -0.06 -10.69
CA ILE A 131 -0.05 0.69 -10.19
C ILE A 131 0.46 1.92 -9.42
N TYR A 132 -0.11 3.08 -9.70
CA TYR A 132 0.07 4.29 -8.91
C TYR A 132 -1.04 4.38 -7.86
N PHE A 133 -0.71 4.77 -6.63
CA PHE A 133 -1.69 5.03 -5.59
C PHE A 133 -1.61 6.47 -5.11
N LEU A 134 -2.77 7.10 -4.98
CA LEU A 134 -2.92 8.44 -4.42
C LEU A 134 -3.61 8.32 -3.07
N HIS A 135 -2.87 8.57 -1.99
CA HIS A 135 -3.41 8.57 -0.64
C HIS A 135 -3.81 10.00 -0.29
N MET A 136 -5.09 10.23 -0.05
CA MET A 136 -5.66 11.52 0.26
C MET A 136 -5.58 11.83 1.77
N GLU A 137 -5.74 13.10 2.13
CA GLU A 137 -5.78 13.52 3.54
C GLU A 137 -7.04 13.05 4.29
N ASP A 138 -8.13 12.80 3.57
CA ASP A 138 -9.40 12.26 4.09
C ASP A 138 -9.41 10.72 4.17
N ASP A 139 -8.23 10.10 4.14
CA ASP A 139 -8.00 8.64 4.13
C ASP A 139 -8.57 7.90 2.90
N ASP A 140 -9.03 8.62 1.86
CA ASP A 140 -9.35 8.01 0.56
C ASP A 140 -8.06 7.54 -0.13
N LEU A 141 -8.09 6.37 -0.75
CA LEU A 141 -6.96 5.79 -1.48
C LEU A 141 -7.40 5.40 -2.90
N PHE A 142 -6.85 6.09 -3.90
CA PHE A 142 -7.13 5.83 -5.31
C PHE A 142 -6.04 4.97 -5.92
N ALA A 143 -6.42 3.89 -6.62
CA ALA A 143 -5.49 3.07 -7.40
C ALA A 143 -5.66 3.33 -8.89
N ILE A 144 -4.52 3.53 -9.56
CA ILE A 144 -4.42 3.90 -10.97
C ILE A 144 -3.46 2.91 -11.64
N PRO A 145 -3.97 1.80 -12.20
CA PRO A 145 -3.16 0.89 -12.98
C PRO A 145 -2.66 1.55 -14.25
N LYS A 146 -1.38 1.37 -14.59
CA LYS A 146 -0.82 1.88 -15.86
C LYS A 146 -1.52 1.30 -17.09
N GLU A 147 -2.08 0.10 -16.97
CA GLU A 147 -2.82 -0.60 -18.04
C GLU A 147 -4.21 0.01 -18.32
N ASP A 148 -4.74 0.81 -17.39
CA ASP A 148 -6.12 1.33 -17.45
C ASP A 148 -6.22 2.78 -17.96
N PHE A 149 -5.12 3.33 -18.49
CA PHE A 149 -5.10 4.66 -19.10
C PHE A 149 -5.84 4.64 -20.44
N VAL A 150 -6.85 5.50 -20.56
CA VAL A 150 -7.63 5.72 -21.78
C VAL A 150 -7.01 6.86 -22.60
N SER A 151 -6.47 7.88 -21.92
CA SER A 151 -5.75 8.98 -22.58
C SER A 151 -4.61 9.51 -21.72
N GLY A 152 -3.61 10.08 -22.40
CA GLY A 152 -2.35 10.50 -21.81
C GLY A 152 -1.34 9.35 -21.71
N ASP A 153 -0.06 9.71 -21.55
CA ASP A 153 1.05 8.75 -21.51
C ASP A 153 1.28 8.26 -20.05
N PRO A 154 1.11 6.95 -19.76
CA PRO A 154 1.27 6.40 -18.41
C PRO A 154 2.69 6.54 -17.83
N GLU A 155 3.71 6.65 -18.70
CA GLU A 155 5.10 6.87 -18.29
C GLU A 155 5.27 8.30 -17.78
N LYS A 156 4.75 9.28 -18.53
CA LYS A 156 4.80 10.71 -18.17
C LYS A 156 3.87 11.08 -17.02
N PHE A 157 2.88 10.26 -16.73
CA PHE A 157 1.98 10.47 -15.59
C PHE A 157 2.74 10.52 -14.25
N TYR A 158 3.84 9.76 -14.14
CA TYR A 158 4.70 9.79 -12.96
C TYR A 158 5.24 11.20 -12.71
N ASP A 159 5.92 11.79 -13.70
CA ASP A 159 6.51 13.12 -13.61
C ASP A 159 5.43 14.20 -13.45
N PHE A 160 4.30 14.04 -14.15
CA PHE A 160 3.16 14.94 -14.02
C PHE A 160 2.66 15.02 -12.58
N MET A 161 2.43 13.88 -11.93
CA MET A 161 1.93 13.86 -10.55
C MET A 161 2.95 14.39 -9.56
N GLN A 162 4.24 14.13 -9.76
CA GLN A 162 5.28 14.71 -8.91
C GLN A 162 5.34 16.23 -9.04
N ASN A 163 5.25 16.76 -10.27
CA ASN A 163 5.23 18.20 -10.51
C ASN A 163 3.96 18.87 -9.95
N ALA A 164 2.80 18.23 -10.10
CA ALA A 164 1.52 18.75 -9.65
C ALA A 164 1.38 18.77 -8.12
N THR A 165 1.94 17.77 -7.43
CA THR A 165 1.85 17.62 -5.97
C THR A 165 3.07 18.14 -5.21
N ARG A 166 4.20 18.30 -5.90
CA ARG A 166 5.55 18.49 -5.31
C ARG A 166 5.94 17.38 -4.33
N LYS A 167 5.48 16.15 -4.59
CA LYS A 167 5.76 14.96 -3.77
C LYS A 167 6.39 13.87 -4.62
N GLU A 168 7.31 13.12 -4.04
CA GLU A 168 7.90 11.95 -4.70
C GLU A 168 7.03 10.70 -4.50
N PHE A 169 7.04 9.81 -5.51
CA PHE A 169 6.41 8.50 -5.37
C PHE A 169 7.27 7.59 -4.48
N GLU A 170 6.68 7.05 -3.43
CA GLU A 170 7.32 6.02 -2.62
C GLU A 170 7.04 4.62 -3.19
N GLY A 171 8.12 3.86 -3.40
CA GLY A 171 7.98 2.43 -3.67
C GLY A 171 7.48 1.69 -2.43
N VAL A 172 6.34 1.00 -2.54
CA VAL A 172 5.79 0.17 -1.46
C VAL A 172 6.78 -0.95 -1.11
N ASN A 173 7.35 -1.57 -2.15
CA ASN A 173 8.42 -2.56 -2.05
C ASN A 173 9.76 -2.00 -2.54
N LEU A 174 10.39 -1.12 -1.76
CA LEU A 174 11.84 -0.98 -1.89
C LEU A 174 12.47 -2.29 -1.38
N ASN A 175 13.03 -3.08 -2.31
CA ASN A 175 13.85 -4.23 -1.95
C ASN A 175 14.96 -3.76 -0.97
N PHE A 176 15.48 -4.62 -0.08
CA PHE A 176 16.44 -4.20 0.96
C PHE A 176 17.62 -3.38 0.36
N LYS A 177 18.08 -3.77 -0.83
CA LYS A 177 19.08 -3.02 -1.62
C LYS A 177 18.62 -1.61 -2.02
N GLN A 178 17.38 -1.45 -2.48
CA GLN A 178 16.82 -0.16 -2.86
C GLN A 178 16.55 0.73 -1.64
N ARG A 179 16.14 0.17 -0.49
CA ARG A 179 16.06 0.90 0.79
C ARG A 179 17.42 1.42 1.24
N LEU A 180 18.44 0.57 1.14
CA LEU A 180 19.80 0.96 1.49
C LEU A 180 20.33 2.05 0.55
N PHE A 181 20.03 1.93 -0.74
CA PHE A 181 20.40 2.93 -1.74
C PHE A 181 19.70 4.28 -1.50
N LYS A 182 18.38 4.28 -1.27
CA LYS A 182 17.61 5.50 -0.95
C LYS A 182 18.14 6.19 0.30
N LYS A 183 18.40 5.44 1.38
CA LYS A 183 19.02 6.00 2.60
C LYS A 183 20.40 6.62 2.34
N ARG A 184 21.21 5.99 1.49
CA ARG A 184 22.54 6.52 1.13
C ARG A 184 22.43 7.81 0.33
N MET A 185 21.46 7.91 -0.57
CA MET A 185 21.16 9.12 -1.34
C MET A 185 20.67 10.25 -0.43
N GLU A 186 19.73 9.96 0.48
CA GLU A 186 19.23 10.93 1.48
C GLU A 186 20.36 11.44 2.38
N MET A 187 21.24 10.56 2.86
CA MET A 187 22.42 10.95 3.65
C MET A 187 23.42 11.77 2.83
N ALA A 188 23.59 11.47 1.54
CA ALA A 188 24.47 12.23 0.66
C ALA A 188 23.91 13.63 0.35
N GLN A 189 22.60 13.76 0.14
CA GLN A 189 21.93 15.06 -0.01
C GLN A 189 22.03 15.90 1.26
N ALA A 190 21.71 15.32 2.42
CA ALA A 190 21.84 16.01 3.71
C ALA A 190 23.28 16.51 3.97
N ALA A 191 24.29 15.69 3.63
CA ALA A 191 25.69 16.09 3.76
C ALA A 191 26.13 17.16 2.74
N MET A 192 25.48 17.25 1.57
CA MET A 192 25.71 18.32 0.60
C MET A 192 25.04 19.63 1.01
N ASP A 193 23.86 19.56 1.63
CA ASP A 193 23.14 20.73 2.10
C ASP A 193 23.78 21.33 3.37
N GLU A 194 24.27 20.51 4.32
CA GLU A 194 25.09 20.98 5.44
C GLU A 194 26.37 21.71 4.98
N LYS A 195 26.99 21.27 3.88
CA LYS A 195 28.17 21.93 3.30
C LYS A 195 27.84 23.25 2.59
N LYS A 196 26.60 23.47 2.19
CA LYS A 196 26.15 24.72 1.58
C LYS A 196 25.70 25.75 2.61
N GLU A 197 25.14 25.32 3.75
CA GLU A 197 24.72 26.20 4.84
C GLU A 197 25.88 26.56 5.80
N GLY A 198 26.97 25.78 5.82
CA GLY A 198 28.20 26.07 6.59
C GLY A 198 29.22 26.99 5.91
N LYS A 199 28.83 27.74 4.87
CA LYS A 199 29.65 28.75 4.19
C LYS A 199 28.95 30.10 4.22
#